data_AF-A0A3M0YFZ7-F1
#
_entry.id   AF-A0A3M0YFZ7-F1
#
_cell.length_a   1.000
_cell.length_b   1.000
_cell.length_c   1.000
_cell.angle_alpha   90.00
_cell.angle_beta   90.00
_cell.angle_gamma   90.00
#
_symmetry.space_group_name_H-M   'P 1'
#
loop_
_entity.id
_entity.type
_entity.pdbx_description
1 polymer ?
#
loop_
_entity_poly.entity_id
_entity_poly.type
_entity_poly.pdbx_seq_one_letter_code
_entity_poly.pdbx_strand_id
1 'polypeptide(L)'
;MAHLLRLSLTVLLGCLLMACAGKPTQEMSDARQMLQAATEAGAARFAPAYLARARRALEEAQEALELHAYGRARAKAEEAKRWASRAQAQAAVFRKTEAAVRKAAQEGRLTPEVEALWQKAMQAAEEGREEASSLARRIFEALQ
;
A
#
# COMPACT_ATOMS: atom_id res chain seq x y z
N MET A 1 -15.74 -37.15 -36.94
CA MET A 1 -16.35 -36.03 -36.18
C MET A 1 -15.62 -35.71 -34.88
N ALA A 2 -15.19 -36.70 -34.08
CA ALA A 2 -14.45 -36.45 -32.82
C ALA A 2 -13.11 -35.72 -32.97
N HIS A 3 -12.36 -35.95 -34.07
CA HIS A 3 -11.09 -35.25 -34.33
C HIS A 3 -11.28 -33.78 -34.71
N LEU A 4 -12.36 -33.45 -35.44
CA LEU A 4 -12.73 -32.07 -35.76
C LEU A 4 -13.16 -31.31 -34.50
N LEU A 5 -13.93 -31.96 -33.60
CA LEU A 5 -14.34 -31.37 -32.32
C LEU A 5 -13.15 -31.10 -31.37
N ARG A 6 -12.16 -32.01 -31.37
CA ARG A 6 -10.91 -31.87 -30.58
C ARG A 6 -10.00 -30.78 -31.13
N LEU A 7 -9.87 -30.66 -32.45
CA LEU A 7 -9.13 -29.58 -33.11
C LEU A 7 -9.78 -28.22 -32.83
N SER A 8 -11.12 -28.12 -32.91
CA SER A 8 -11.86 -26.90 -32.57
C SER A 8 -11.67 -26.48 -31.11
N LEU A 9 -11.68 -27.44 -30.17
CA LEU A 9 -11.47 -27.16 -28.74
C LEU A 9 -10.04 -26.69 -28.45
N THR A 10 -9.06 -27.23 -29.17
CA THR A 10 -7.63 -26.88 -28.99
C THR A 10 -7.32 -25.50 -29.58
N VAL A 11 -7.93 -25.15 -30.72
CA VAL A 11 -7.83 -23.80 -31.32
C VAL A 11 -8.54 -22.75 -30.45
N LEU A 12 -9.72 -23.07 -29.90
CA LEU A 12 -10.43 -22.17 -28.99
C LEU A 12 -9.62 -21.89 -27.71
N LEU A 13 -8.96 -22.92 -27.16
CA LEU A 13 -8.12 -22.81 -25.97
C LEU A 13 -6.80 -22.05 -26.25
N GLY A 14 -6.27 -22.12 -27.46
CA GLY A 14 -5.08 -21.36 -27.89
C GLY A 14 -5.30 -19.86 -28.02
N CYS A 15 -6.49 -19.42 -28.46
CA CYS A 15 -6.82 -17.99 -28.62
C CYS A 15 -7.01 -17.25 -27.28
N LEU A 16 -7.34 -17.94 -26.19
CA LEU A 16 -7.51 -17.36 -24.85
C LEU A 16 -6.19 -16.90 -24.21
N LEU A 17 -5.04 -17.31 -24.74
CA LEU A 17 -3.71 -16.96 -24.21
C LEU A 17 -3.10 -15.68 -24.82
N MET A 18 -3.76 -15.04 -25.80
CA MET A 18 -3.24 -13.84 -26.47
C MET A 18 -3.73 -12.50 -25.87
N ALA A 19 -4.43 -12.49 -24.73
CA ALA A 19 -5.02 -11.27 -24.18
C ALA A 19 -4.05 -10.31 -23.44
N CYS A 20 -2.76 -10.64 -23.26
CA CYS A 20 -1.91 -9.95 -22.28
C CYS A 20 -1.20 -8.66 -22.75
N ALA A 21 -1.69 -7.99 -23.79
CA ALA A 21 -1.20 -6.66 -24.21
C ALA A 21 -2.30 -5.57 -24.22
N GLY A 22 -3.37 -5.77 -23.45
CA GLY A 22 -4.47 -4.81 -23.31
C GLY A 22 -4.23 -3.72 -22.25
N LYS A 23 -5.10 -2.70 -22.27
CA LYS A 23 -5.23 -1.65 -21.25
C LYS A 23 -5.14 -2.26 -19.82
N PRO A 24 -4.31 -1.72 -18.90
CA PRO A 24 -4.00 -2.35 -17.60
C PRO A 24 -5.12 -2.16 -16.56
N THR A 25 -6.31 -2.71 -16.81
CA THR A 25 -7.49 -2.47 -15.96
C THR A 25 -7.36 -3.11 -14.58
N GLN A 26 -6.70 -4.27 -14.49
CA GLN A 26 -6.50 -5.00 -13.24
C GLN A 26 -5.53 -4.26 -12.33
N GLU A 27 -4.37 -3.87 -12.85
CA GLU A 27 -3.33 -3.17 -12.09
C GLU A 27 -3.83 -1.81 -11.57
N MET A 28 -4.61 -1.08 -12.39
CA MET A 28 -5.27 0.17 -11.97
C MET A 28 -6.31 -0.07 -10.87
N SER A 29 -7.04 -1.18 -10.91
CA SER A 29 -8.01 -1.56 -9.87
C SER A 29 -7.29 -1.89 -8.56
N ASP A 30 -6.28 -2.75 -8.61
CA ASP A 30 -5.47 -3.14 -7.46
C ASP A 30 -4.83 -1.93 -6.76
N ALA A 31 -4.27 -1.01 -7.55
CA ALA A 31 -3.67 0.22 -7.03
C ALA A 31 -4.69 1.08 -6.27
N ARG A 32 -5.90 1.27 -6.83
CA ARG A 32 -6.99 2.02 -6.17
C ARG A 32 -7.44 1.34 -4.88
N GLN A 33 -7.65 0.03 -4.92
CA GLN A 33 -8.09 -0.73 -3.75
C GLN A 33 -7.05 -0.68 -2.62
N MET A 34 -5.76 -0.82 -2.94
CA MET A 34 -4.71 -0.72 -1.93
C MET A 34 -4.58 0.71 -1.37
N LEU A 35 -4.75 1.75 -2.20
CA LEU A 35 -4.77 3.14 -1.76
C LEU A 35 -5.93 3.41 -0.79
N GLN A 36 -7.11 2.85 -1.08
CA GLN A 36 -8.26 2.91 -0.18
C GLN A 36 -7.95 2.19 1.14
N ALA A 37 -7.43 0.96 1.10
CA ALA A 37 -7.04 0.22 2.30
C ALA A 37 -6.00 0.96 3.16
N ALA A 38 -5.03 1.63 2.54
CA ALA A 38 -4.08 2.48 3.22
C ALA A 38 -4.76 3.68 3.91
N THR A 39 -5.70 4.32 3.21
CA THR A 39 -6.46 5.46 3.73
C THR A 39 -7.30 5.04 4.94
N GLU A 40 -8.02 3.92 4.84
CA GLU A 40 -8.83 3.34 5.93
C GLU A 40 -7.98 2.88 7.13
N ALA A 41 -6.74 2.46 6.89
CA ALA A 41 -5.80 2.15 7.96
C ALA A 41 -5.30 3.39 8.73
N GLY A 42 -5.61 4.61 8.25
CA GLY A 42 -5.15 5.86 8.86
C GLY A 42 -3.80 6.34 8.34
N ALA A 43 -3.37 5.91 7.15
CA ALA A 43 -2.09 6.30 6.58
C ALA A 43 -1.93 7.81 6.37
N ALA A 44 -3.03 8.57 6.28
CA ALA A 44 -2.96 10.03 6.21
C ALA A 44 -2.28 10.66 7.44
N ARG A 45 -2.38 10.01 8.61
CA ARG A 45 -1.73 10.45 9.85
C ARG A 45 -0.42 9.72 10.12
N PHE A 46 -0.39 8.42 9.83
CA PHE A 46 0.71 7.56 10.28
C PHE A 46 1.72 7.20 9.18
N ALA A 47 1.41 7.46 7.92
CA ALA A 47 2.32 7.24 6.80
C ALA A 47 2.09 8.25 5.66
N PRO A 48 2.01 9.56 5.95
CA PRO A 48 1.60 10.57 4.96
C PRO A 48 2.55 10.62 3.77
N ALA A 49 3.86 10.48 3.99
CA ALA A 49 4.86 10.45 2.92
C ALA A 49 4.68 9.24 1.96
N TYR A 50 4.34 8.06 2.47
CA TYR A 50 4.07 6.89 1.62
C TYR A 50 2.72 7.02 0.90
N LEU A 51 1.70 7.54 1.59
CA LEU A 51 0.39 7.78 0.99
C LEU A 51 0.47 8.81 -0.14
N ALA A 52 1.26 9.89 0.04
CA ALA A 52 1.48 10.90 -0.98
C ALA A 52 2.19 10.32 -2.23
N ARG A 53 3.22 9.49 -2.04
CA ARG A 53 3.89 8.78 -3.15
C ARG A 53 2.94 7.84 -3.89
N ALA A 54 2.07 7.14 -3.16
CA ALA A 54 1.07 6.26 -3.75
C ALA A 54 0.04 7.03 -4.61
N ARG A 55 -0.46 8.16 -4.11
CA ARG A 55 -1.40 9.03 -4.84
C ARG A 55 -0.77 9.57 -6.11
N ARG A 56 0.44 10.12 -6.01
CA ARG A 56 1.19 10.64 -7.16
C ARG A 56 1.42 9.57 -8.23
N ALA A 57 1.87 8.39 -7.85
CA ALA A 57 2.08 7.30 -8.80
C ALA A 57 0.76 6.86 -9.47
N LEU A 58 -0.37 6.90 -8.76
CA LEU A 58 -1.67 6.58 -9.34
C LEU A 58 -2.15 7.67 -10.32
N GLU A 59 -1.92 8.95 -10.00
CA GLU A 59 -2.19 10.07 -10.91
C GLU A 59 -1.36 9.93 -12.19
N GLU A 60 -0.05 9.68 -12.08
CA GLU A 60 0.83 9.43 -13.22
C GLU A 60 0.40 8.19 -14.04
N ALA A 61 -0.18 7.17 -13.38
CA ALA A 61 -0.75 6.01 -14.06
C ALA A 61 -2.01 6.36 -14.85
N GLN A 62 -2.86 7.23 -14.32
CA GLN A 62 -4.08 7.72 -14.97
C GLN A 62 -3.73 8.57 -16.20
N GLU A 63 -2.80 9.51 -16.07
CA GLU A 63 -2.32 10.32 -17.20
C GLU A 63 -1.74 9.44 -18.32
N ALA A 64 -0.91 8.45 -17.97
CA ALA A 64 -0.37 7.52 -18.95
C ALA A 64 -1.47 6.67 -19.63
N LEU A 65 -2.54 6.35 -18.90
CA LEU A 65 -3.69 5.61 -19.43
C LEU A 65 -4.46 6.44 -20.47
N GLU A 66 -4.65 7.74 -20.20
CA GLU A 66 -5.30 8.70 -21.10
C GLU A 66 -4.48 8.91 -22.39
N LEU A 67 -3.15 8.89 -22.28
CA LEU A 67 -2.23 8.98 -23.42
C LEU A 67 -2.05 7.64 -24.16
N HIS A 68 -2.84 6.61 -23.83
CA HIS A 68 -2.71 5.25 -24.37
C HIS A 68 -1.31 4.60 -24.16
N ALA A 69 -0.50 5.15 -23.25
CA ALA A 69 0.82 4.65 -22.89
C ALA A 69 0.70 3.49 -21.87
N TYR A 70 0.07 2.38 -22.29
CA TYR A 70 -0.35 1.29 -21.39
C TYR A 70 0.80 0.65 -20.59
N GLY A 71 1.99 0.53 -21.16
CA GLY A 71 3.16 0.03 -20.43
C GLY A 71 3.57 0.94 -19.28
N ARG A 72 3.54 2.27 -19.50
CA ARG A 72 3.81 3.27 -18.46
C ARG A 72 2.70 3.28 -17.41
N ALA A 73 1.44 3.21 -17.84
CA ALA A 73 0.29 3.14 -16.93
C ALA A 73 0.38 1.91 -16.01
N ARG A 74 0.71 0.73 -16.56
CA ARG A 74 0.93 -0.50 -15.77
C ARG A 74 2.04 -0.32 -14.73
N ALA A 75 3.20 0.19 -15.16
CA ALA A 75 4.35 0.38 -14.28
C ALA A 75 4.03 1.33 -13.11
N LYS A 76 3.31 2.43 -13.40
CA LYS A 76 2.90 3.43 -12.42
C LYS A 76 1.79 2.94 -11.48
N ALA A 77 0.84 2.16 -11.98
CA ALA A 77 -0.17 1.50 -11.14
C ALA A 77 0.47 0.54 -10.12
N GLU A 78 1.43 -0.28 -10.57
CA GLU A 78 2.18 -1.17 -9.67
C GLU A 78 3.05 -0.39 -8.67
N GLU A 79 3.63 0.74 -9.08
CA GLU A 79 4.33 1.64 -8.16
C GLU A 79 3.38 2.20 -7.08
N ALA A 80 2.20 2.68 -7.49
CA ALA A 80 1.18 3.17 -6.57
C ALA A 80 0.75 2.10 -5.56
N LYS A 81 0.50 0.87 -6.03
CA LYS A 81 0.14 -0.28 -5.19
C LYS A 81 1.23 -0.57 -4.14
N ARG A 82 2.51 -0.56 -4.53
CA ARG A 82 3.64 -0.78 -3.60
C ARG A 82 3.71 0.30 -2.54
N TRP A 83 3.61 1.58 -2.91
CA TRP A 83 3.63 2.68 -1.94
C TRP A 83 2.41 2.64 -1.01
N ALA A 84 1.23 2.35 -1.53
CA ALA A 84 0.02 2.21 -0.74
C ALA A 84 0.13 1.06 0.26
N SER A 85 0.69 -0.09 -0.16
CA SER A 85 0.93 -1.23 0.73
C SER A 85 1.90 -0.87 1.87
N ARG A 86 2.97 -0.12 1.59
CA ARG A 86 3.87 0.40 2.65
C ARG A 86 3.16 1.35 3.61
N ALA A 87 2.33 2.26 3.07
CA ALA A 87 1.53 3.18 3.88
C ALA A 87 0.56 2.43 4.79
N GLN A 88 -0.15 1.43 4.26
CA GLN A 88 -1.07 0.57 5.00
C GLN A 88 -0.36 -0.18 6.13
N ALA A 89 0.79 -0.79 5.84
CA ALA A 89 1.54 -1.57 6.81
C ALA A 89 2.07 -0.70 7.96
N GLN A 90 2.65 0.47 7.64
CA GLN A 90 3.11 1.43 8.64
C GLN A 90 1.93 1.92 9.50
N ALA A 91 0.82 2.31 8.87
CA ALA A 91 -0.36 2.77 9.60
C ALA A 91 -0.92 1.71 10.56
N ALA A 92 -0.92 0.43 10.16
CA ALA A 92 -1.35 -0.66 11.00
C ALA A 92 -0.45 -0.83 12.25
N VAL A 93 0.87 -0.67 12.12
CA VAL A 93 1.80 -0.68 13.25
C VAL A 93 1.52 0.50 14.18
N PHE A 94 1.50 1.72 13.64
CA PHE A 94 1.29 2.93 14.43
C PHE A 94 -0.06 2.94 15.16
N ARG A 95 -1.14 2.45 14.53
CA ARG A 95 -2.45 2.35 15.18
C ARG A 95 -2.43 1.41 16.38
N LYS A 96 -1.72 0.28 16.28
CA LYS A 96 -1.54 -0.64 17.41
C LYS A 96 -0.69 -0.02 18.51
N THR A 97 0.41 0.65 18.14
CA THR A 97 1.28 1.35 19.08
C THR A 97 0.56 2.49 19.78
N GLU A 98 -0.22 3.31 19.07
CA GLU A 98 -1.01 4.40 19.65
C GLU A 98 -2.01 3.86 20.69
N ALA A 99 -2.69 2.74 20.40
CA ALA A 99 -3.60 2.13 21.35
C ALA A 99 -2.88 1.68 22.63
N ALA A 100 -1.66 1.12 22.50
CA ALA A 100 -0.83 0.74 23.65
C ALA A 100 -0.36 1.97 24.44
N VAL A 101 0.10 3.04 23.76
CA VAL A 101 0.50 4.32 24.39
C VAL A 101 -0.66 4.93 25.15
N ARG A 102 -1.86 4.98 24.55
CA ARG A 102 -3.08 5.47 25.21
C ARG A 102 -3.42 4.68 26.46
N LYS A 103 -3.36 3.35 26.39
CA LYS A 103 -3.61 2.48 27.54
C LYS A 103 -2.59 2.72 28.66
N ALA A 104 -1.30 2.78 28.33
CA ALA A 104 -0.25 3.05 29.30
C ALA A 104 -0.41 4.43 29.96
N ALA A 105 -0.85 5.44 29.21
CA ALA A 105 -1.15 6.77 29.75
C ALA A 105 -2.32 6.74 30.74
N GLN A 106 -3.40 6.01 30.44
CA GLN A 106 -4.55 5.85 31.35
C GLN A 106 -4.18 5.14 32.65
N GLU A 107 -3.21 4.23 32.59
CA GLU A 107 -2.71 3.46 33.75
C GLU A 107 -1.58 4.19 34.50
N GLY A 108 -1.17 5.39 34.07
CA GLY A 108 -0.06 6.13 34.68
C GLY A 108 1.31 5.47 34.46
N ARG A 109 1.45 4.57 33.47
CA ARG A 109 2.68 3.85 33.13
C ARG A 109 3.48 4.50 32.00
N LEU A 110 2.97 5.58 31.41
CA LEU A 110 3.67 6.27 30.32
C LEU A 110 4.90 7.01 30.86
N THR A 111 6.07 6.67 30.33
CA THR A 111 7.33 7.33 30.71
C THR A 111 7.68 8.45 29.72
N PRO A 112 8.44 9.49 30.15
CA PRO A 112 8.93 10.53 29.24
C PRO A 112 9.78 9.97 28.08
N GLU A 113 10.49 8.86 28.30
CA GLU A 113 11.27 8.19 27.26
C GLU A 113 10.38 7.61 26.16
N VAL A 114 9.29 6.94 26.53
CA VAL A 114 8.31 6.40 25.56
C VAL A 114 7.64 7.54 24.79
N GLU A 115 7.31 8.63 25.46
CA GLU A 115 6.72 9.80 24.81
C GLU A 115 7.68 10.45 23.81
N ALA A 116 8.95 10.64 24.18
CA ALA A 116 9.98 11.14 23.27
C ALA A 116 10.20 10.20 22.08
N LEU A 117 10.17 8.88 22.30
CA LEU A 117 10.32 7.89 21.24
C LEU A 117 9.10 7.92 20.29
N TRP A 118 7.89 8.13 20.82
CA TRP A 118 6.68 8.30 20.02
C TRP A 118 6.72 9.54 19.13
N GLN A 119 7.17 10.68 19.67
CA GLN A 119 7.37 11.90 18.87
C GLN A 119 8.39 11.68 17.74
N LYS A 120 9.51 11.01 18.05
CA LYS A 120 10.51 10.65 17.04
C LYS A 120 9.94 9.74 15.95
N ALA A 121 9.13 8.76 16.32
CA ALA A 121 8.48 7.86 15.37
C ALA A 121 7.52 8.62 14.44
N MET A 122 6.71 9.54 14.99
CA MET A 122 5.80 10.38 14.22
C MET A 122 6.53 11.31 13.25
N GLN A 123 7.62 11.95 13.70
CA GLN A 123 8.45 12.78 12.82
C GLN A 123 9.09 11.96 11.70
N ALA A 124 9.62 10.77 12.01
CA ALA A 124 10.16 9.87 11.00
C ALA A 124 9.09 9.42 9.99
N ALA A 125 7.85 9.21 10.42
CA ALA A 125 6.74 8.87 9.54
C ALA A 125 6.38 10.01 8.58
N GLU A 126 6.38 11.26 9.08
CA GLU A 126 6.14 12.46 8.29
C GLU A 126 7.22 12.64 7.21
N GLU A 127 8.48 12.44 7.57
CA GLU A 127 9.63 12.51 6.65
C GLU A 127 9.70 11.30 5.69
N GLY A 128 8.90 10.26 5.93
CA GLY A 128 8.92 9.01 5.16
C GLY A 128 10.20 8.21 5.34
N ARG A 129 10.79 8.24 6.54
CA ARG A 129 11.96 7.43 6.90
C ARG A 129 11.56 6.01 7.28
N GLU A 130 12.33 5.03 6.82
CA GLU A 130 12.10 3.61 7.08
C GLU A 130 12.13 3.26 8.59
N GLU A 131 12.84 4.04 9.40
CA GLU A 131 12.93 3.83 10.85
C GLU A 131 11.61 4.11 11.61
N ALA A 132 10.64 4.80 11.00
CA ALA A 132 9.38 5.14 11.66
C ALA A 132 8.68 3.87 12.22
N SER A 133 8.60 2.83 11.40
CA SER A 133 7.96 1.56 11.78
C SER A 133 8.77 0.78 12.82
N SER A 134 10.11 0.88 12.82
CA SER A 134 10.94 0.18 13.82
C SER A 134 10.85 0.86 15.18
N LEU A 135 10.81 2.19 15.23
CA LEU A 135 10.56 2.95 16.45
C LEU A 135 9.18 2.63 17.05
N ALA A 136 8.13 2.62 16.23
CA ALA A 136 6.79 2.29 16.68
C ALA A 136 6.67 0.86 17.26
N ARG A 137 7.41 -0.12 16.71
CA ARG A 137 7.47 -1.49 17.25
C ARG A 137 8.19 -1.54 18.60
N ARG A 138 9.34 -0.88 18.72
CA ARG A 138 10.08 -0.80 19.99
C ARG A 138 9.24 -0.18 21.10
N ILE A 139 8.46 0.86 20.79
CA ILE A 139 7.51 1.45 21.75
C ILE A 139 6.46 0.42 22.17
N PHE A 140 5.87 -0.27 21.20
CA PHE A 140 4.84 -1.28 21.49
C PHE A 140 5.38 -2.39 22.39
N GLU A 141 6.58 -2.90 22.10
CA GLU A 141 7.28 -3.90 22.91
C GLU A 141 7.58 -3.41 24.33
N ALA A 142 8.00 -2.15 24.49
CA ALA A 142 8.29 -1.56 25.80
C ALA A 142 7.04 -1.35 26.68
N LEU A 143 5.84 -1.42 26.10
CA LEU A 143 4.56 -1.17 26.80
C LEU A 143 3.78 -2.44 27.13
N GLN A 144 4.20 -3.61 26.61
CA GLN A 144 3.62 -4.93 26.94
C GLN A 144 4.15 -5.43 28.28
#